data_AF-A0A7K4IPM7-F1
#
_entry.id   AF-A0A7K4IPM7-F1
#
_cell.length_a   1.000
_cell.length_b   1.000
_cell.length_c   1.000
_cell.angle_alpha   90.00
_cell.angle_beta   90.00
_cell.angle_gamma   90.00
#
_symmetry.space_group_name_H-M   'P 1'
#
loop_
_entity.id
_entity.type
_entity.pdbx_description
1 polymer ?
#
loop_
_entity_poly.entity_id
_entity_poly.type
_entity_poly.pdbx_seq_one_letter_code
_entity_poly.pdbx_strand_id
1 'polypeptide(L)'
;MMKTVLILLLIFTITYIVAVVYANINVRNNDDSSSLGKYPVEYGIWVDYFAEKLESEPQKWNASEELGIILGERREAAEKETYDILIVDEGKALPWMKGIVPEPDAVKYNDEFYNIAGLWTEPAYSESVKSWQFPIGGILGTYWVFTGILFLKERKHK
;
A
#
# COMPACT_ATOMS: atom_id res chain seq x y z
N MET A 1 -18.47 -23.33 31.32
CA MET A 1 -17.85 -21.99 31.35
C MET A 1 -16.87 -21.79 30.19
N MET A 2 -15.88 -22.68 29.99
CA MET A 2 -14.88 -22.54 28.91
C MET A 2 -15.44 -22.51 27.48
N LYS A 3 -16.51 -23.27 27.19
CA LYS A 3 -17.21 -23.21 25.89
C LYS A 3 -17.78 -21.82 25.58
N THR A 4 -18.37 -21.15 26.58
CA THR A 4 -18.94 -19.81 26.44
C THR A 4 -17.85 -18.76 26.20
N VAL A 5 -16.69 -18.91 26.87
CA VAL A 5 -15.52 -18.05 26.69
C VAL A 5 -14.93 -18.19 25.27
N LEU A 6 -14.81 -19.41 24.76
CA LEU A 6 -14.33 -19.68 23.40
C LEU A 6 -15.25 -19.09 22.32
N ILE A 7 -16.58 -19.22 22.49
CA ILE A 7 -17.55 -18.65 21.56
C ILE A 7 -17.45 -17.11 21.54
N LEU A 8 -17.34 -16.47 22.71
CA LEU A 8 -17.14 -15.03 22.80
C LEU A 8 -15.83 -14.58 22.15
N LEU A 9 -14.73 -15.28 22.40
CA LEU A 9 -13.43 -14.99 21.78
C LEU A 9 -13.48 -15.11 20.26
N LEU A 10 -14.19 -16.11 19.74
CA LEU A 10 -14.38 -16.31 18.31
C LEU A 10 -15.18 -15.15 17.69
N ILE A 11 -16.27 -14.72 18.34
CA ILE A 11 -17.07 -13.56 17.89
C ILE A 11 -16.20 -12.29 17.85
N PHE A 12 -15.44 -12.01 18.92
CA PHE A 12 -14.54 -10.85 18.94
C PHE A 12 -13.46 -10.91 17.86
N THR A 13 -12.94 -12.10 17.58
CA THR A 13 -11.92 -12.30 16.54
C THR A 13 -12.51 -12.02 15.15
N ILE A 14 -13.71 -12.53 14.86
CA ILE A 14 -14.40 -12.29 13.57
C ILE A 14 -14.71 -10.80 13.41
N THR A 15 -15.28 -10.17 14.43
CA THR A 15 -15.59 -8.73 14.41
C THR A 15 -14.35 -7.88 14.22
N TYR A 16 -13.23 -8.24 14.87
CA TYR A 16 -11.94 -7.58 14.68
C TYR A 16 -11.44 -7.71 13.24
N ILE A 17 -11.47 -8.92 12.66
CA ILE A 17 -11.06 -9.14 11.27
C ILE A 17 -11.92 -8.31 10.30
N VAL A 18 -13.24 -8.29 10.48
CA VAL A 18 -14.16 -7.50 9.65
C VAL A 18 -13.86 -6.00 9.78
N ALA A 19 -13.62 -5.49 10.99
CA ALA A 19 -13.29 -4.09 11.22
C ALA A 19 -11.94 -3.70 10.60
N VAL A 20 -10.94 -4.58 10.67
CA VAL A 20 -9.63 -4.41 10.02
C VAL A 20 -9.78 -4.31 8.51
N VAL A 21 -10.53 -5.23 7.90
CA VAL A 21 -10.79 -5.25 6.45
C VAL A 21 -11.56 -4.00 6.03
N TYR A 22 -12.61 -3.62 6.76
CA TYR A 22 -13.40 -2.43 6.47
C TYR A 22 -12.56 -1.15 6.56
N ALA A 23 -11.80 -0.97 7.63
CA ALA A 23 -10.93 0.18 7.80
C ALA A 23 -9.87 0.25 6.68
N ASN A 24 -9.33 -0.88 6.23
CA ASN A 24 -8.36 -0.93 5.15
C ASN A 24 -8.96 -0.46 3.81
N ILE A 25 -10.20 -0.88 3.51
CA ILE A 25 -10.91 -0.43 2.30
C ILE A 25 -11.24 1.06 2.40
N ASN A 26 -11.69 1.53 3.56
CA ASN A 26 -12.19 2.90 3.70
C ASN A 26 -11.09 3.95 3.89
N VAL A 27 -9.99 3.64 4.58
CA VAL A 27 -8.84 4.57 4.72
C VAL A 27 -8.18 4.80 3.36
N ARG A 28 -8.08 3.75 2.54
CA ARG A 28 -7.58 3.84 1.17
C ARG A 28 -8.47 4.68 0.24
N ASN A 29 -9.74 4.87 0.59
CA ASN A 29 -10.67 5.73 -0.16
C ASN A 29 -10.74 7.18 0.39
N ASN A 30 -10.16 7.45 1.55
CA ASN A 30 -10.27 8.74 2.27
C ASN A 30 -8.97 9.57 2.25
N ASP A 31 -7.91 9.10 1.59
CA ASP A 31 -6.82 10.00 1.20
C ASP A 31 -7.34 10.91 0.09
N ASP A 32 -7.96 11.99 0.55
CA ASP A 32 -8.40 13.16 -0.20
C ASP A 32 -7.16 13.80 -0.86
N SER A 33 -6.69 13.21 -1.96
CA SER A 33 -5.69 13.83 -2.82
C SER A 33 -6.41 14.76 -3.79
N SER A 34 -6.07 16.04 -3.69
CA SER A 34 -6.41 17.06 -4.67
C SER A 34 -6.20 16.49 -6.09
N SER A 35 -7.31 16.31 -6.81
CA SER A 35 -7.52 15.36 -7.90
C SER A 35 -6.75 15.63 -9.20
N LEU A 36 -5.43 15.53 -9.16
CA LEU A 36 -4.62 15.58 -10.39
C LEU A 36 -4.31 14.20 -10.95
N GLY A 37 -4.22 13.14 -10.12
CA GLY A 37 -4.00 11.76 -10.55
C GLY A 37 -4.15 10.75 -9.41
N LYS A 38 -4.10 9.46 -9.73
CA LYS A 38 -4.19 8.33 -8.78
C LYS A 38 -2.88 7.55 -8.69
N TYR A 39 -2.54 7.02 -7.53
CA TYR A 39 -1.35 6.19 -7.37
C TYR A 39 -1.52 4.81 -8.05
N PRO A 40 -0.43 4.19 -8.55
CA PRO A 40 -0.47 2.85 -9.15
C PRO A 40 -1.14 1.80 -8.26
N VAL A 41 -0.93 1.89 -6.94
CA VAL A 41 -1.54 0.99 -5.95
C VAL A 41 -3.07 1.02 -6.02
N GLU A 42 -3.70 2.14 -6.35
CA GLU A 42 -5.17 2.24 -6.49
C GLU A 42 -5.71 1.38 -7.64
N TYR A 43 -4.86 1.04 -8.61
CA TYR A 43 -5.17 0.12 -9.71
C TYR A 43 -4.70 -1.32 -9.47
N GLY A 44 -4.26 -1.63 -8.25
CA GLY A 44 -3.76 -2.95 -7.86
C GLY A 44 -2.34 -3.25 -8.32
N ILE A 45 -1.55 -2.21 -8.66
CA ILE A 45 -0.14 -2.34 -9.01
C ILE A 45 0.68 -2.15 -7.73
N TRP A 46 1.39 -3.20 -7.30
CA TRP A 46 2.18 -3.23 -6.05
C TRP A 46 3.61 -2.73 -6.23
N VAL A 47 3.78 -1.78 -7.13
CA VAL A 47 5.05 -1.11 -7.41
C VAL A 47 4.79 0.37 -7.22
N ASP A 48 5.55 0.99 -6.32
CA ASP A 48 5.58 2.44 -6.20
C ASP A 48 6.56 2.97 -7.23
N TYR A 49 5.99 3.64 -8.23
CA TYR A 49 6.73 4.22 -9.33
C TYR A 49 7.12 5.65 -8.97
N PHE A 50 8.39 5.99 -9.17
CA PHE A 50 8.94 7.32 -8.94
C PHE A 50 9.90 7.69 -10.07
N ALA A 51 10.13 8.99 -10.21
CA ALA A 51 10.99 9.56 -11.22
C ALA A 51 12.19 10.22 -10.53
N GLU A 52 13.41 9.78 -10.86
CA GLU A 52 14.67 10.31 -10.33
C GLU A 52 15.38 11.15 -11.40
N LYS A 53 15.85 12.33 -11.03
CA LYS A 53 16.51 13.23 -11.99
C LYS A 53 17.76 12.59 -12.61
N LEU A 54 17.89 12.74 -13.92
CA LEU A 54 19.08 12.36 -14.67
C LEU A 54 20.01 13.55 -14.84
N GLU A 55 21.32 13.33 -14.71
CA GLU A 55 22.35 14.34 -14.95
C GLU A 55 22.53 14.68 -16.44
N SER A 56 22.06 13.81 -17.34
CA SER A 56 22.24 13.94 -18.79
C SER A 56 21.01 13.43 -19.56
N GLU A 57 20.86 13.90 -20.81
CA GLU A 57 19.77 13.47 -21.68
C GLU A 57 19.91 11.97 -22.04
N PRO A 58 18.89 11.14 -21.76
CA PRO A 58 18.92 9.72 -22.10
C PRO A 58 18.70 9.50 -23.60
N GLN A 59 19.13 8.34 -24.11
CA GLN A 59 18.94 7.99 -25.52
C GLN A 59 17.47 7.81 -25.93
N LYS A 60 16.62 7.47 -24.96
CA LYS A 60 15.17 7.28 -25.14
C LYS A 60 14.46 7.92 -23.97
N TRP A 61 13.42 8.68 -24.27
CA TRP A 61 12.53 9.28 -23.29
C TRP A 61 11.15 9.49 -23.91
N ASN A 62 10.14 9.58 -23.06
CA ASN A 62 8.77 9.89 -23.44
C ASN A 62 8.29 11.14 -22.72
N ALA A 63 7.31 11.85 -23.28
CA ALA A 63 6.64 12.92 -22.56
C ALA A 63 5.68 12.32 -21.51
N SER A 64 5.48 13.00 -20.38
CA SER A 64 4.56 12.54 -19.33
C SER A 64 3.14 12.27 -19.85
N GLU A 65 2.66 13.07 -20.80
CA GLU A 65 1.34 12.95 -21.42
C GLU A 65 1.21 11.72 -22.35
N GLU A 66 2.32 11.27 -22.94
CA GLU A 66 2.38 10.04 -23.74
C GLU A 66 2.32 8.80 -22.86
N LEU A 67 2.90 8.90 -21.66
CA LEU A 67 2.89 7.83 -20.66
C LEU A 67 1.60 7.80 -19.82
N GLY A 68 0.78 8.86 -19.89
CA GLY A 68 -0.47 8.97 -19.13
C GLY A 68 -0.27 9.24 -17.64
N ILE A 69 0.84 9.91 -17.30
CA ILE A 69 1.23 10.18 -15.92
C ILE A 69 1.47 11.67 -15.67
N ILE A 70 1.55 12.03 -14.39
CA ILE A 70 2.11 13.29 -13.92
C ILE A 70 3.14 13.01 -12.82
N LEU A 71 4.07 13.93 -12.63
CA LEU A 71 5.05 13.88 -11.55
C LEU A 71 4.55 14.70 -10.35
N GLY A 72 4.22 14.01 -9.27
CA GLY A 72 3.81 14.61 -8.00
C GLY A 72 5.00 14.86 -7.09
N GLU A 73 5.04 16.00 -6.39
CA GLU A 73 6.08 16.27 -5.40
C GLU A 73 6.00 15.24 -4.27
N ARG A 74 7.10 14.49 -4.04
CA ARG A 74 7.20 13.55 -2.93
C ARG A 74 7.37 14.31 -1.62
N ARG A 75 6.34 14.29 -0.76
CA ARG A 75 6.30 15.06 0.50
C ARG A 75 7.42 14.72 1.50
N GLU A 76 8.00 13.52 1.40
CA GLU A 76 8.99 13.01 2.35
C GLU A 76 10.42 12.91 1.78
N ALA A 77 10.63 13.28 0.51
CA ALA A 77 11.96 13.23 -0.07
C ALA A 77 12.84 14.36 0.50
N ALA A 78 13.90 13.98 1.21
CA ALA A 78 14.95 14.91 1.64
C ALA A 78 15.69 15.55 0.45
N GLU A 79 15.63 14.92 -0.72
CA GLU A 79 16.24 15.36 -1.97
C GLU A 79 15.16 15.85 -2.93
N LYS A 80 15.31 17.09 -3.42
CA LYS A 80 14.33 17.80 -4.28
C LYS A 80 14.24 17.23 -5.71
N GLU A 81 14.80 16.05 -5.95
CA GLU A 81 15.05 15.51 -7.29
C GLU A 81 14.35 14.17 -7.55
N THR A 82 13.44 13.77 -6.64
CA THR A 82 12.59 12.59 -6.79
C THR A 82 11.11 12.99 -6.75
N TYR A 83 10.36 12.50 -7.73
CA TYR A 83 8.91 12.71 -7.84
C TYR A 83 8.15 11.39 -7.77
N ASP A 84 6.97 11.40 -7.16
CA ASP A 84 6.04 10.27 -7.23
C ASP A 84 5.36 10.26 -8.62
N ILE A 85 5.13 9.07 -9.18
CA ILE A 85 4.42 8.93 -10.45
C ILE A 85 2.93 8.67 -10.18
N LEU A 86 2.09 9.59 -10.64
CA LEU A 86 0.62 9.49 -10.55
C LEU A 86 0.02 9.22 -11.92
N ILE A 87 -0.98 8.36 -11.99
CA ILE A 87 -1.71 7.99 -13.21
C ILE A 87 -2.85 8.99 -13.43
N VAL A 88 -2.88 9.58 -14.64
CA VAL A 88 -3.94 10.50 -15.09
C VAL A 88 -4.70 9.97 -16.30
N ASP A 89 -4.08 9.10 -17.10
CA ASP A 89 -4.69 8.41 -18.23
C ASP A 89 -4.40 6.91 -18.15
N GLU A 90 -5.40 6.16 -17.68
CA GLU A 90 -5.33 4.71 -17.49
C GLU A 90 -5.00 3.95 -18.78
N GLY A 91 -5.50 4.44 -19.93
CA GLY A 91 -5.34 3.76 -21.22
C GLY A 91 -3.88 3.75 -21.70
N LYS A 92 -3.10 4.73 -21.26
CA LYS A 92 -1.67 4.87 -21.58
C LYS A 92 -0.77 4.31 -20.48
N ALA A 93 -1.12 4.54 -19.22
CA ALA A 93 -0.25 4.19 -18.09
C ALA A 93 -0.30 2.70 -17.72
N LEU A 94 -1.50 2.11 -17.65
CA LEU A 94 -1.66 0.75 -17.16
C LEU A 94 -0.98 -0.32 -18.03
N PRO A 95 -0.92 -0.22 -19.37
CA PRO A 95 -0.23 -1.20 -20.19
C PRO A 95 1.24 -1.42 -19.81
N TRP A 96 2.01 -0.35 -19.58
CA TRP A 96 3.43 -0.49 -19.27
C TRP A 96 3.65 -0.85 -17.80
N MET A 97 2.88 -0.28 -16.87
CA MET A 97 2.98 -0.59 -15.44
C MET A 97 2.55 -2.03 -15.09
N LYS A 98 1.71 -2.66 -15.93
CA LYS A 98 1.32 -4.08 -15.79
C LYS A 98 2.22 -5.04 -16.57
N GLY A 99 3.25 -4.53 -17.25
CA GLY A 99 4.15 -5.34 -18.07
C GLY A 99 3.52 -5.89 -19.35
N ILE A 100 2.42 -5.31 -19.84
CA ILE A 100 1.81 -5.66 -21.14
C ILE A 100 2.68 -5.13 -22.29
N VAL A 101 3.25 -3.95 -22.10
CA VAL A 101 4.27 -3.35 -22.97
C VAL A 101 5.53 -3.06 -22.14
N PRO A 102 6.70 -2.87 -22.78
CA PRO A 102 7.93 -2.54 -22.07
C PRO A 102 7.78 -1.28 -21.23
N GLU A 103 8.36 -1.30 -20.03
CA GLU A 103 8.46 -0.12 -19.18
C GLU A 103 9.33 0.94 -19.86
N PRO A 104 8.89 2.21 -19.90
CA PRO A 104 9.69 3.31 -20.43
C PRO A 104 10.90 3.60 -19.53
N ASP A 105 12.06 3.83 -20.14
CA ASP A 105 13.31 4.10 -19.40
C ASP A 105 13.28 5.47 -18.70
N ALA A 106 12.79 6.50 -19.39
CA ALA A 106 12.84 7.87 -18.89
C ALA A 106 11.65 8.72 -19.35
N VAL A 107 11.36 9.76 -18.56
CA VAL A 107 10.32 10.76 -18.82
C VAL A 107 10.93 12.15 -18.87
N LYS A 108 10.47 12.97 -19.81
CA LYS A 108 10.78 14.40 -19.87
C LYS A 108 9.70 15.21 -19.14
N TYR A 109 10.11 16.07 -18.21
CA TYR A 109 9.22 16.95 -17.46
C TYR A 109 9.93 18.29 -17.15
N ASN A 110 9.26 19.43 -17.37
CA ASN A 110 9.81 20.78 -17.14
C ASN A 110 11.24 20.99 -17.70
N ASP A 111 11.48 20.53 -18.93
CA ASP A 111 12.78 20.57 -19.62
C ASP A 111 13.93 19.77 -18.99
N GLU A 112 13.64 18.98 -17.97
CA GLU A 112 14.56 18.02 -17.37
C GLU A 112 14.15 16.58 -17.72
N PHE A 113 15.10 15.66 -17.52
CA PHE A 113 14.91 14.24 -17.76
C PHE A 113 14.96 13.48 -16.44
N TYR A 114 14.09 12.49 -16.30
CA TYR A 114 14.00 11.67 -15.11
C TYR A 114 13.96 10.20 -15.52
N ASN A 115 14.74 9.37 -14.83
CA ASN A 115 14.68 7.93 -14.92
C ASN A 115 13.42 7.43 -14.20
N ILE A 116 12.68 6.53 -14.84
CA ILE A 116 11.55 5.88 -14.18
C ILE A 116 12.10 4.69 -13.40
N ALA A 117 11.78 4.63 -12.12
CA ALA A 117 12.15 3.53 -11.24
C ALA A 117 10.93 3.05 -10.46
N GLY A 118 10.92 1.77 -10.13
CA GLY A 118 9.87 1.14 -9.34
C GLY A 118 10.45 0.46 -8.12
N LEU A 119 9.90 0.76 -6.94
CA LEU A 119 10.15 -0.02 -5.74
C LEU A 119 8.95 -0.93 -5.50
N TRP A 120 9.20 -2.24 -5.34
CA TRP A 120 8.15 -3.14 -4.89
C TRP A 120 7.65 -2.68 -3.53
N THR A 121 6.36 -2.34 -3.47
CA THR A 121 5.71 -2.03 -2.21
C THR A 121 5.05 -3.27 -1.68
N GLU A 122 5.43 -3.62 -0.46
CA GLU A 122 4.56 -4.48 0.33
C GLU A 122 3.26 -3.70 0.61
N PRO A 123 2.11 -4.38 0.80
CA PRO A 123 0.95 -3.80 1.44
C PRO A 123 1.30 -3.37 2.87
N ALA A 124 2.03 -2.27 3.01
CA ALA A 124 2.34 -1.66 4.27
C ALA A 124 1.14 -0.81 4.68
N TYR A 125 0.50 -1.21 5.77
CA TYR A 125 -0.61 -0.48 6.38
C TYR A 125 -0.25 0.99 6.59
N SER A 126 -1.17 1.91 6.27
CA SER A 126 -1.06 3.32 6.67
C SER A 126 -0.83 3.41 8.18
N GLU A 127 0.04 4.30 8.65
CA GLU A 127 0.38 4.43 10.09
C GLU A 127 -0.83 4.63 10.99
N SER A 128 -1.86 5.34 10.52
CA SER A 128 -3.12 5.56 11.24
C SER A 128 -3.84 4.25 11.59
N VAL A 129 -3.78 3.26 10.68
CA VAL A 129 -4.39 1.94 10.83
C VAL A 129 -3.55 1.03 11.72
N LYS A 130 -2.22 1.17 11.69
CA LYS A 130 -1.30 0.43 12.59
C LYS A 130 -1.57 0.75 14.07
N SER A 131 -1.97 1.98 14.39
CA SER A 131 -2.08 2.48 15.77
C SER A 131 -3.01 1.64 16.68
N TRP A 132 -4.15 1.16 16.18
CA TRP A 132 -5.12 0.40 16.96
C TRP A 132 -5.07 -1.11 16.68
N GLN A 133 -4.64 -1.52 15.49
CA GLN A 133 -4.62 -2.93 15.09
C GLN A 133 -3.55 -3.74 15.82
N PHE A 134 -2.33 -3.22 15.95
CA PHE A 134 -1.27 -3.91 16.70
C PHE A 134 -1.62 -4.17 18.17
N PRO A 135 -2.09 -3.18 18.96
CA PRO A 135 -2.45 -3.44 20.35
C PRO A 135 -3.66 -4.37 20.48
N ILE A 136 -4.70 -4.22 19.65
CA ILE A 136 -5.91 -5.05 19.74
C ILE A 136 -5.64 -6.49 19.27
N GLY A 137 -4.89 -6.67 18.17
CA GLY A 137 -4.45 -7.97 17.68
C GLY A 137 -3.53 -8.69 18.68
N GLY A 138 -2.61 -7.96 19.33
CA GLY A 138 -1.75 -8.50 20.38
C GLY A 138 -2.52 -8.99 21.61
N ILE A 139 -3.53 -8.23 22.05
CA ILE A 139 -4.42 -8.62 23.16
C ILE A 139 -5.20 -9.89 22.78
N LEU A 140 -5.84 -9.91 21.61
CA LEU A 140 -6.61 -11.08 21.14
C LEU A 140 -5.75 -12.33 21.00
N GLY A 141 -4.55 -12.21 20.43
CA GLY A 141 -3.59 -13.32 20.32
C GLY A 141 -3.18 -13.86 21.69
N THR A 142 -2.90 -12.97 22.64
CA THR A 142 -2.57 -13.35 24.03
C THR A 142 -3.73 -14.11 24.69
N TYR A 143 -4.97 -13.65 24.51
CA TYR A 143 -6.16 -14.34 25.02
C TYR A 143 -6.36 -15.74 24.42
N TRP A 144 -6.07 -15.94 23.12
CA TRP A 144 -6.09 -17.26 22.49
C TRP A 144 -5.01 -18.20 23.04
N VAL A 145 -3.80 -17.69 23.27
CA VAL A 145 -2.72 -18.48 23.89
C VAL A 145 -3.07 -18.90 25.31
N PHE A 146 -3.57 -17.98 26.14
CA PHE A 146 -3.98 -18.28 27.51
C PHE A 146 -5.14 -19.27 27.58
N THR A 147 -6.17 -19.11 26.72
CA THR A 147 -7.30 -20.04 26.67
C THR A 147 -6.89 -21.42 26.16
N GLY A 148 -5.96 -21.51 25.20
CA GLY A 148 -5.36 -22.77 24.76
C GLY A 148 -4.60 -23.49 25.88
N ILE A 149 -3.78 -22.76 26.66
CA ILE A 149 -3.04 -23.31 27.81
C ILE A 149 -4.02 -23.84 28.88
N LEU A 150 -5.07 -23.07 29.20
CA LEU A 150 -6.09 -23.48 30.17
C LEU A 150 -6.87 -24.72 29.71
N PHE A 151 -7.22 -24.79 28.43
CA PHE A 151 -7.90 -25.96 27.85
C PHE A 151 -7.03 -27.22 27.93
N LEU A 152 -5.74 -27.12 27.60
CA LEU A 152 -4.79 -28.22 27.71
C LEU A 152 -4.59 -28.67 29.16
N LYS A 153 -4.59 -27.73 30.11
CA LYS A 153 -4.46 -28.02 31.54
C LYS A 153 -5.70 -28.75 32.11
N GLU A 154 -6.91 -28.33 31.76
CA GLU A 154 -8.14 -29.04 32.15
C GLU A 154 -8.20 -30.45 31.56
N ARG A 155 -7.74 -30.64 30.32
CA ARG A 155 -7.71 -31.96 29.67
C ARG A 155 -6.72 -32.94 30.33
N LYS A 156 -5.62 -32.45 30.91
CA LYS A 156 -4.65 -33.31 31.65
C LYS A 156 -5.13 -33.71 33.04
N HIS A 157 -6.08 -32.99 33.62
CA HIS A 157 -6.62 -33.23 34.96
C HIS A 157 -7.91 -34.06 34.97
N LYS A 158 -8.33 -34.54 33.80
CA LYS A 158 -9.53 -35.36 33.57
C LYS A 158 -9.11 -36.70 32.99
#